data_AF-S9UVN1-F1
#
_entry.id   AF-S9UVN1-F1
#
_cell.length_a   1.000
_cell.length_b   1.000
_cell.length_c   1.000
_cell.angle_alpha   90.00
_cell.angle_beta   90.00
_cell.angle_gamma   90.00
#
_symmetry.space_group_name_H-M   'P 1'
#
loop_
_entity.id
_entity.type
_entity.pdbx_description
1 polymer ?
#
loop_
_entity_poly.entity_id
_entity_poly.type
_entity_poly.pdbx_seq_one_letter_code
_entity_poly.pdbx_strand_id
1 'polypeptide(L)'
;MDNNLDALTSILLDYMQSDREHQAALVCEHPSLFVNDVKEALAAAQLQLNATFKEIQEASRAISGVADSLDLPGGVTRLQASEKELLESRELLYTNFAKTLSGLIQSQQQPQGPSAAVAHGAASLLPLQPAGLVTGPWSPAGDGPSSSSKWFERVEIVFHVLSYLPCEAIFMSMEYVSRAWMTWLAEAAVCSPFWLGCVQREYPAALRGLLETEGPEALLTYDWRSVAMLCVAEDPNVKDGDDEGAVPDTEAE
;
A
#
# COMPACT_ATOMS: atom_id res chain seq x y z
N MET A 1 16.03 -22.29 8.09
CA MET A 1 15.18 -22.93 7.05
C MET A 1 15.18 -22.08 5.77
N ASP A 2 16.17 -21.18 5.65
CA ASP A 2 16.17 -20.05 4.72
C ASP A 2 16.72 -20.43 3.34
N ASN A 3 17.59 -21.45 3.28
CA ASN A 3 18.18 -21.94 2.03
C ASN A 3 17.16 -22.43 0.99
N ASN A 4 15.95 -22.84 1.40
CA ASN A 4 14.92 -23.30 0.45
C ASN A 4 14.12 -22.13 -0.15
N LEU A 5 13.94 -21.05 0.62
CA LEU A 5 13.23 -19.85 0.16
C LEU A 5 14.07 -19.08 -0.85
N ASP A 6 15.38 -18.96 -0.58
CA ASP A 6 16.31 -18.27 -1.48
C ASP A 6 16.49 -19.03 -2.80
N ALA A 7 16.57 -20.37 -2.73
CA ALA A 7 16.63 -21.22 -3.93
C ALA A 7 15.37 -21.09 -4.79
N LEU A 8 14.19 -21.14 -4.17
CA LEU A 8 12.90 -21.02 -4.88
C LEU A 8 12.71 -19.62 -5.47
N THR A 9 13.12 -18.59 -4.75
CA THR A 9 13.14 -17.20 -5.24
C THR A 9 14.05 -17.07 -6.44
N SER A 10 15.25 -17.67 -6.40
CA SER A 10 16.19 -17.63 -7.53
C SER A 10 15.62 -18.33 -8.75
N ILE A 11 14.97 -19.49 -8.61
CA ILE A 11 14.38 -20.25 -9.73
C ILE A 11 13.22 -19.47 -10.37
N LEU A 12 12.34 -18.88 -9.56
CA LEU A 12 11.24 -18.05 -10.06
C LEU A 12 11.75 -16.79 -10.73
N LEU A 13 12.76 -16.14 -10.16
CA LEU A 13 13.38 -14.95 -10.74
C LEU A 13 14.02 -15.27 -12.09
N ASP A 14 14.78 -16.37 -12.16
CA ASP A 14 15.44 -16.82 -13.39
C ASP A 14 14.41 -17.14 -14.47
N TYR A 15 13.34 -17.87 -14.12
CA TYR A 15 12.22 -18.13 -15.03
C TYR A 15 11.60 -16.84 -15.56
N MET A 16 11.42 -15.85 -14.69
CA MET A 16 10.74 -14.61 -15.06
C MET A 16 11.56 -13.70 -15.97
N GLN A 17 12.89 -13.75 -15.87
CA GLN A 17 13.79 -12.91 -16.65
C GLN A 17 14.28 -13.58 -17.93
N SER A 18 14.12 -14.90 -18.02
CA SER A 18 14.65 -15.71 -19.10
C SER A 18 13.79 -15.72 -20.37
N ASP A 19 14.42 -16.12 -21.47
CA ASP A 19 13.74 -16.36 -22.74
C ASP A 19 12.93 -17.66 -22.73
N ARG A 20 12.17 -17.90 -23.80
CA ARG A 20 11.29 -19.09 -23.87
C ARG A 20 12.05 -20.41 -23.87
N GLU A 21 13.27 -20.43 -24.39
CA GLU A 21 14.09 -21.65 -24.45
C GLU A 21 14.60 -22.02 -23.07
N HIS A 22 15.10 -21.05 -22.30
CA HIS A 22 15.57 -21.27 -20.94
C HIS A 22 14.42 -21.46 -19.95
N GLN A 23 13.27 -20.80 -20.15
CA GLN A 23 12.04 -21.12 -19.43
C GLN A 23 11.61 -22.58 -19.62
N ALA A 24 11.71 -23.11 -20.85
CA ALA A 24 11.37 -24.51 -21.12
C ALA A 24 12.35 -25.47 -20.43
N ALA A 25 13.64 -25.11 -20.33
CA ALA A 25 14.63 -25.86 -19.57
C ALA A 25 14.30 -25.89 -18.06
N LEU A 26 14.00 -24.74 -17.46
CA LEU A 26 13.63 -24.62 -16.05
C LEU A 26 12.35 -25.40 -15.70
N VAL A 27 11.37 -25.41 -16.61
CA VAL A 27 10.14 -26.22 -16.45
C VAL A 27 10.46 -27.71 -16.47
N CYS A 28 11.39 -28.15 -17.31
CA CYS A 28 11.84 -29.55 -17.35
C CYS A 28 12.62 -29.94 -16.08
N GLU A 29 13.43 -29.03 -15.53
CA GLU A 29 14.23 -29.27 -14.32
C GLU A 29 13.41 -29.26 -13.03
N HIS A 30 12.34 -28.46 -12.98
CA HIS A 30 11.47 -28.30 -11.80
C HIS A 30 9.98 -28.53 -12.10
N PRO A 31 9.59 -29.73 -12.57
CA PRO A 31 8.22 -30.01 -13.03
C PRO A 31 7.16 -29.90 -11.92
N SER A 32 7.53 -30.10 -10.65
CA SER A 32 6.64 -29.93 -9.50
C SER A 32 6.32 -28.48 -9.18
N LEU A 33 7.20 -27.54 -9.58
CA LEU A 33 7.00 -26.10 -9.38
C LEU A 33 6.17 -25.50 -10.52
N PHE A 34 6.37 -25.98 -11.76
CA PHE A 34 5.79 -25.40 -12.97
C PHE A 34 4.62 -26.23 -13.54
N VAL A 35 3.57 -26.40 -12.74
CA VAL A 35 2.29 -26.98 -13.20
C VAL A 35 1.64 -26.02 -14.22
N ASN A 36 0.79 -26.52 -15.12
CA ASN A 36 0.18 -25.71 -16.18
C ASN A 36 -0.46 -24.42 -15.66
N ASP A 37 -1.26 -24.50 -14.59
CA ASP A 37 -1.90 -23.35 -13.96
C ASP A 37 -0.89 -22.32 -13.44
N VAL A 38 0.23 -22.79 -12.87
CA VAL A 38 1.31 -21.93 -12.36
C VAL A 38 2.06 -21.25 -13.52
N LYS A 39 2.29 -21.96 -14.63
CA LYS A 39 2.91 -21.38 -15.83
C LYS A 39 2.03 -20.31 -16.46
N GLU A 40 0.73 -20.57 -16.57
CA GLU A 40 -0.23 -19.58 -17.09
C GLU A 40 -0.32 -18.36 -16.18
N ALA A 41 -0.37 -18.56 -14.86
CA ALA A 41 -0.37 -17.47 -13.89
C ALA A 41 0.94 -16.67 -13.91
N LEU A 42 2.10 -17.32 -14.02
CA LEU A 42 3.39 -16.65 -14.15
C LEU A 42 3.51 -15.86 -15.46
N ALA A 43 3.03 -16.40 -16.58
CA ALA A 43 3.00 -15.69 -17.85
C ALA A 43 2.07 -14.48 -17.81
N ALA A 44 0.90 -14.60 -17.19
CA ALA A 44 -0.02 -13.49 -16.96
C ALA A 44 0.60 -12.42 -16.05
N ALA A 45 1.26 -12.85 -14.96
CA ALA A 45 1.97 -11.96 -14.05
C ALA A 45 3.13 -11.22 -14.73
N GLN A 46 3.94 -11.91 -15.55
CA GLN A 46 4.98 -11.26 -16.37
C GLN A 46 4.37 -10.21 -17.30
N LEU A 47 3.27 -10.52 -17.97
CA LEU A 47 2.62 -9.59 -18.88
C LEU A 47 2.12 -8.35 -18.13
N GLN A 48 1.48 -8.55 -16.97
CA GLN A 48 1.00 -7.46 -16.12
C GLN A 48 2.15 -6.61 -15.57
N LEU A 49 3.21 -7.24 -15.05
CA LEU A 49 4.39 -6.55 -14.54
C LEU A 49 5.08 -5.71 -15.61
N ASN A 50 5.20 -6.24 -16.83
CA ASN A 50 5.75 -5.48 -17.96
C ASN A 50 4.85 -4.30 -18.36
N ALA A 51 3.52 -4.47 -18.34
CA ALA A 51 2.59 -3.39 -18.61
C ALA A 51 2.68 -2.28 -17.56
N THR A 52 2.63 -2.64 -16.27
CA THR A 52 2.78 -1.70 -15.15
C THR A 52 4.13 -0.98 -15.19
N PHE A 53 5.22 -1.70 -15.50
CA PHE A 53 6.53 -1.10 -15.63
C PHE A 53 6.58 -0.04 -16.75
N LYS A 54 5.91 -0.31 -17.87
CA LYS A 54 5.80 0.67 -18.96
C LYS A 54 5.01 1.90 -18.53
N GLU A 55 3.91 1.73 -17.80
CA GLU A 55 3.12 2.83 -17.25
C GLU A 55 3.95 3.69 -16.27
N ILE A 56 4.76 3.06 -15.41
CA ILE A 56 5.67 3.77 -14.50
C ILE A 56 6.68 4.61 -15.29
N GLN A 57 7.27 4.06 -16.36
CA GLN A 57 8.19 4.82 -17.22
C GLN A 57 7.50 5.98 -17.94
N GLU A 58 6.26 5.79 -18.38
CA GLU A 58 5.47 6.84 -19.02
C GLU A 58 5.11 7.95 -18.03
N ALA A 59 4.71 7.60 -16.80
CA ALA A 59 4.44 8.55 -15.72
C ALA A 59 5.70 9.33 -15.30
N SER A 60 6.82 8.63 -15.11
CA SER A 60 8.13 9.23 -14.81
C SER A 60 8.55 10.24 -15.89
N ARG A 61 8.33 9.90 -17.17
CA ARG A 61 8.57 10.81 -18.29
C ARG A 61 7.64 12.02 -18.26
N ALA A 62 6.35 11.84 -17.96
CA ALA A 62 5.38 12.92 -17.87
C ALA A 62 5.74 13.90 -16.74
N ILE A 63 6.10 13.38 -15.56
CA ILE A 63 6.58 14.18 -14.41
C ILE A 63 7.82 14.98 -14.80
N SER A 64 8.79 14.34 -15.46
CA SER A 64 9.99 15.02 -15.95
C SER A 64 9.64 16.14 -16.94
N GLY A 65 8.73 15.88 -17.88
CA GLY A 65 8.31 16.88 -18.87
C GLY A 65 7.55 18.07 -18.27
N VAL A 66 6.74 17.84 -17.23
CA VAL A 66 6.06 18.91 -16.50
C VAL A 66 7.07 19.73 -15.69
N ALA A 67 8.03 19.07 -15.03
CA ALA A 67 9.10 19.74 -14.30
C ALA A 67 10.02 20.56 -15.22
N ASP A 68 10.28 20.12 -16.45
CA ASP A 68 11.07 20.88 -17.43
C ASP A 68 10.28 22.09 -18.01
N SER A 69 8.95 22.00 -18.06
CA SER A 69 8.08 23.08 -18.56
C SER A 69 7.79 24.17 -17.52
N LEU A 70 7.80 23.81 -16.24
CA LEU A 70 7.59 24.71 -15.13
C LEU A 70 8.98 24.97 -14.54
N ASP A 71 9.63 26.06 -14.94
CA ASP A 71 10.96 26.48 -14.48
C ASP A 71 10.93 26.88 -12.98
N LEU A 72 10.60 25.91 -12.13
CA LEU A 72 10.30 26.09 -10.72
C LEU A 72 11.61 26.03 -9.91
N PRO A 73 11.91 27.06 -9.11
CA PRO A 73 13.10 27.08 -8.29
C PRO A 73 13.00 25.99 -7.21
N GLY A 74 13.99 25.10 -7.16
CA GLY A 74 14.17 24.14 -6.06
C GLY A 74 14.21 22.65 -6.43
N GLY A 75 13.90 22.27 -7.68
CA GLY A 75 14.03 20.87 -8.13
C GLY A 75 13.09 19.85 -7.46
N VAL A 76 12.17 20.30 -6.60
CA VAL A 76 11.27 19.47 -5.77
C VAL A 76 10.23 18.72 -6.60
N THR A 77 9.92 19.20 -7.82
CA THR A 77 8.97 18.57 -8.75
C THR A 77 9.58 17.47 -9.61
N ARG A 78 10.90 17.21 -9.49
CA ARG A 78 11.61 16.20 -10.28
C ARG A 78 11.92 15.00 -9.40
N LEU A 79 11.56 13.81 -9.89
CA LEU A 79 12.02 12.54 -9.30
C LEU A 79 13.54 12.56 -9.17
N GLN A 80 14.05 12.32 -7.97
CA GLN A 80 15.49 12.22 -7.73
C GLN A 80 16.05 11.02 -8.49
N ALA A 81 17.35 11.04 -8.81
CA ALA A 81 18.00 9.97 -9.57
C ALA A 81 17.84 8.60 -8.87
N SER A 82 17.93 8.58 -7.53
CA SER A 82 17.71 7.39 -6.71
C SER A 82 16.27 6.89 -6.71
N GLU A 83 15.29 7.78 -6.67
CA GLU A 83 13.86 7.43 -6.73
C GLU A 83 13.48 6.88 -8.11
N LYS A 84 14.03 7.49 -9.15
CA LYS A 84 13.85 7.04 -10.53
C LYS A 84 14.49 5.67 -10.75
N GLU A 85 15.70 5.45 -10.24
CA GLU A 85 16.36 4.14 -10.30
C GLU A 85 15.54 3.07 -9.56
N LEU A 86 14.96 3.40 -8.40
CA LEU A 86 14.11 2.48 -7.65
C LEU A 86 12.83 2.11 -8.42
N LEU A 87 12.15 3.11 -8.99
CA LEU A 87 10.88 2.93 -9.73
C LEU A 87 11.08 2.26 -11.10
N GLU A 88 12.20 2.55 -11.78
CA GLU A 88 12.51 2.03 -13.11
C GLU A 88 13.43 0.79 -13.06
N SER A 89 13.71 0.24 -11.88
CA SER A 89 14.44 -1.02 -11.75
C SER A 89 13.52 -2.22 -11.98
N ARG A 90 13.59 -2.75 -13.19
CA ARG A 90 12.92 -4.01 -13.57
C ARG A 90 13.40 -5.19 -12.74
N GLU A 91 14.67 -5.19 -12.34
CA GLU A 91 15.26 -6.23 -11.51
C GLU A 91 14.64 -6.24 -10.10
N LEU A 92 14.46 -5.08 -9.48
CA LEU A 92 13.82 -4.98 -8.17
C LEU A 92 12.36 -5.41 -8.21
N LEU A 93 11.64 -5.05 -9.29
CA LEU A 93 10.25 -5.44 -9.48
C LEU A 93 10.08 -6.96 -9.58
N TYR A 94 10.91 -7.63 -10.40
CA TYR A 94 10.89 -9.09 -10.48
C TYR A 94 11.39 -9.77 -9.21
N THR A 95 12.43 -9.23 -8.57
CA THR A 95 12.98 -9.77 -7.33
C THR A 95 11.96 -9.71 -6.20
N ASN A 96 11.26 -8.59 -6.04
CA ASN A 96 10.21 -8.45 -5.03
C ASN A 96 9.05 -9.40 -5.30
N PHE A 97 8.59 -9.50 -6.56
CA PHE A 97 7.55 -10.45 -6.93
C PHE A 97 7.96 -11.90 -6.63
N ALA A 98 9.16 -12.31 -7.05
CA ALA A 98 9.69 -13.63 -6.80
C ALA A 98 9.79 -13.92 -5.30
N LYS A 99 10.32 -12.99 -4.49
CA LYS A 99 10.40 -13.15 -3.02
C LYS A 99 9.03 -13.32 -2.38
N THR A 100 8.05 -12.51 -2.77
CA THR A 100 6.69 -12.60 -2.24
C THR A 100 6.04 -13.93 -2.64
N LEU A 101 6.16 -14.35 -3.90
CA LEU A 101 5.61 -15.60 -4.38
C LEU A 101 6.26 -16.80 -3.68
N SER A 102 7.59 -16.77 -3.48
CA SER A 102 8.29 -17.82 -2.75
C SER A 102 7.83 -17.94 -1.31
N GLY A 103 7.64 -16.81 -0.62
CA GLY A 103 7.14 -16.79 0.75
C GLY A 103 5.75 -17.41 0.86
N LEU A 104 4.87 -17.10 -0.10
CA LEU A 104 3.53 -17.69 -0.18
C LEU A 104 3.59 -19.19 -0.42
N ILE A 105 4.41 -19.66 -1.36
CA ILE A 105 4.57 -21.09 -1.66
C ILE A 105 5.09 -21.85 -0.44
N GLN A 106 6.08 -21.29 0.27
CA GLN A 106 6.65 -21.93 1.47
C GLN A 106 5.62 -22.00 2.62
N SER A 107 4.79 -20.96 2.78
CA SER A 107 3.74 -20.94 3.80
C SER A 107 2.65 -22.00 3.58
N GLN A 108 2.38 -22.38 2.33
CA GLN A 108 1.39 -23.41 1.98
C GLN A 108 1.93 -24.85 2.09
N GLN A 109 3.25 -25.04 2.04
CA GLN A 109 3.88 -26.36 2.14
C GLN A 109 4.09 -26.85 3.58
N GLN A 110 3.77 -26.03 4.58
CA GLN A 110 3.89 -26.42 5.99
C GLN A 110 2.68 -27.29 6.39
N PRO A 111 2.88 -28.54 6.86
CA PRO A 111 1.78 -29.45 7.15
C PRO A 111 0.92 -28.92 8.31
N GLN A 112 -0.29 -28.48 7.99
CA GLN A 112 -1.33 -28.32 9.00
C GLN A 112 -1.73 -29.72 9.51
N GLY A 113 -1.49 -29.96 10.80
CA GLY A 113 -1.90 -31.18 11.50
C GLY A 113 -3.42 -31.36 11.56
N PRO A 114 -3.92 -32.53 12.01
CA PRO A 114 -5.26 -33.00 11.69
C PRO A 114 -6.38 -32.20 12.36
N SER A 115 -7.40 -31.96 11.54
CA SER A 115 -8.69 -31.32 11.78
C SER A 115 -9.36 -31.64 13.13
N ALA A 116 -9.83 -30.59 13.80
CA ALA A 116 -11.00 -30.64 14.67
C ALA A 116 -11.91 -29.45 14.34
N ALA A 117 -13.10 -29.76 13.83
CA ALA A 117 -14.23 -28.84 13.84
C ALA A 117 -14.61 -28.51 15.30
N VAL A 118 -15.04 -27.26 15.55
CA VAL A 118 -16.22 -26.84 16.36
C VAL A 118 -16.07 -25.37 16.79
N ALA A 119 -17.03 -24.57 16.32
CA ALA A 119 -17.72 -23.42 16.94
C ALA A 119 -16.99 -22.31 17.72
N HIS A 120 -17.33 -21.07 17.31
CA HIS A 120 -17.59 -19.86 18.09
C HIS A 120 -16.71 -19.49 19.29
N GLY A 121 -16.11 -18.28 19.19
CA GLY A 121 -16.08 -17.33 20.30
C GLY A 121 -14.71 -17.04 20.91
N ALA A 122 -14.24 -15.81 20.64
CA ALA A 122 -13.41 -14.96 21.48
C ALA A 122 -11.96 -15.36 21.88
N ALA A 123 -11.07 -14.41 21.51
CA ALA A 123 -9.92 -13.87 22.26
C ALA A 123 -8.52 -14.48 22.10
N SER A 124 -7.67 -13.68 21.41
CA SER A 124 -6.24 -13.40 21.63
C SER A 124 -5.21 -14.51 21.35
N LEU A 125 -4.12 -14.31 20.60
CA LEU A 125 -3.20 -13.16 20.58
C LEU A 125 -2.59 -12.93 19.17
N LEU A 126 -2.31 -11.66 18.88
CA LEU A 126 -1.74 -11.08 17.65
C LEU A 126 -0.47 -11.76 17.12
N PRO A 127 -0.29 -11.76 15.79
CA PRO A 127 0.83 -11.03 15.21
C PRO A 127 0.38 -9.97 14.21
N LEU A 128 1.18 -8.92 14.12
CA LEU A 128 1.03 -7.74 13.27
C LEU A 128 0.54 -8.09 11.85
N GLN A 129 -0.70 -7.73 11.55
CA GLN A 129 -1.17 -7.52 10.18
C GLN A 129 -1.79 -6.11 10.12
N PRO A 130 -1.60 -5.36 9.03
CA PRO A 130 -2.41 -4.19 8.76
C PRO A 130 -3.84 -4.66 8.45
N ALA A 131 -4.71 -4.63 9.45
CA ALA A 131 -6.15 -4.82 9.31
C ALA A 131 -6.82 -3.43 9.24
N GLY A 132 -7.84 -3.17 8.43
CA GLY A 132 -8.86 -4.11 7.97
C GLY A 132 -9.07 -4.17 6.47
N LEU A 133 -8.90 -5.37 5.92
CA LEU A 133 -9.57 -5.81 4.71
C LEU A 133 -11.06 -6.01 5.03
N VAL A 134 -11.92 -5.26 4.35
CA VAL A 134 -13.34 -5.61 4.18
C VAL A 134 -13.38 -6.94 3.44
N THR A 135 -13.62 -8.02 4.17
CA THR A 135 -13.84 -9.37 3.63
C THR A 135 -15.27 -9.47 3.12
N GLY A 136 -15.53 -8.90 1.94
CA GLY A 136 -16.63 -9.33 1.07
C GLY A 136 -16.16 -10.45 0.14
N PRO A 137 -17.00 -11.43 -0.21
CA PRO A 137 -16.59 -12.57 -1.01
C PRO A 137 -16.22 -12.13 -2.43
N TRP A 138 -14.93 -12.17 -2.77
CA TRP A 138 -14.47 -12.15 -4.15
C TRP A 138 -14.89 -13.46 -4.81
N SER A 139 -16.08 -13.48 -5.41
CA SER A 139 -16.44 -14.49 -6.41
C SER A 139 -16.06 -13.99 -7.80
N PRO A 140 -15.14 -14.67 -8.52
CA PRO A 140 -15.02 -14.50 -9.96
C PRO A 140 -16.07 -15.42 -10.62
N ALA A 141 -17.32 -14.97 -10.67
CA ALA A 141 -18.34 -15.61 -11.48
C ALA A 141 -19.26 -14.52 -12.04
N GLY A 142 -19.12 -14.23 -13.32
CA GLY A 142 -19.94 -13.25 -14.01
C GLY A 142 -19.36 -12.89 -15.37
N ASP A 143 -19.51 -13.79 -16.34
CA ASP A 143 -19.51 -13.43 -17.76
C ASP A 143 -20.60 -12.35 -17.98
N GLY A 144 -20.16 -11.14 -18.29
CA GLY A 144 -21.04 -10.01 -18.61
C GLY A 144 -20.27 -8.92 -19.36
N PRO A 145 -20.87 -8.27 -20.37
CA PRO A 145 -20.16 -7.37 -21.27
C PRO A 145 -19.65 -6.14 -20.51
N SER A 146 -18.38 -5.83 -20.79
CA SER A 146 -17.54 -4.78 -20.23
C SER A 146 -18.26 -3.45 -19.93
N SER A 147 -18.65 -3.27 -18.67
CA SER A 147 -18.58 -1.94 -18.05
C SER A 147 -17.18 -1.82 -17.46
N SER A 148 -16.30 -1.10 -18.14
CA SER A 148 -15.02 -0.66 -17.58
C SER A 148 -15.33 0.32 -16.46
N SER A 149 -15.65 -0.22 -15.27
CA SER A 149 -15.78 0.60 -14.07
C SER A 149 -14.41 1.20 -13.81
N LYS A 150 -14.33 2.53 -13.88
CA LYS A 150 -13.07 3.24 -13.71
C LYS A 150 -12.63 3.06 -12.27
N TRP A 151 -11.37 2.73 -12.04
CA TRP A 151 -10.87 2.39 -10.70
C TRP A 151 -11.16 3.50 -9.66
N PHE A 152 -11.19 4.76 -10.08
CA PHE A 152 -11.46 5.93 -9.24
C PHE A 152 -12.93 6.11 -8.83
N GLU A 153 -13.84 5.28 -9.37
CA GLU A 153 -15.25 5.21 -8.97
C GLU A 153 -15.48 4.17 -7.86
N ARG A 154 -14.44 3.41 -7.48
CA ARG A 154 -14.51 2.38 -6.45
C ARG A 154 -13.91 2.88 -5.14
N VAL A 155 -14.75 3.05 -4.12
CA VAL A 155 -14.36 3.61 -2.82
C VAL A 155 -13.23 2.82 -2.15
N GLU A 156 -13.22 1.49 -2.29
CA GLU A 156 -12.22 0.64 -1.64
C GLU A 156 -10.83 0.84 -2.26
N ILE A 157 -10.76 0.97 -3.59
CA ILE A 157 -9.50 1.22 -4.30
C ILE A 157 -9.00 2.62 -3.96
N VAL A 158 -9.91 3.61 -3.96
CA VAL A 158 -9.56 4.99 -3.64
C VAL A 158 -9.03 5.10 -2.22
N PHE A 159 -9.67 4.51 -1.23
CA PHE A 159 -9.18 4.52 0.15
C PHE A 159 -7.85 3.81 0.30
N HIS A 160 -7.63 2.69 -0.41
CA HIS A 160 -6.35 2.00 -0.40
C HIS A 160 -5.22 2.87 -0.99
N VAL A 161 -5.48 3.58 -2.10
CA VAL A 161 -4.50 4.51 -2.69
C VAL A 161 -4.24 5.69 -1.75
N LEU A 162 -5.30 6.28 -1.19
CA LEU A 162 -5.19 7.41 -0.27
C LEU A 162 -4.50 7.04 1.03
N SER A 163 -4.57 5.78 1.48
CA SER A 163 -3.90 5.34 2.70
C SER A 163 -2.37 5.32 2.58
N TYR A 164 -1.80 5.71 1.43
CA TYR A 164 -0.36 5.94 1.27
C TYR A 164 0.03 7.42 1.40
N LEU A 165 -0.94 8.34 1.38
CA LEU A 165 -0.69 9.78 1.50
C LEU A 165 -0.77 10.25 2.96
N PRO A 166 -0.04 11.30 3.36
CA PRO A 166 -0.18 11.93 4.67
C PRO A 166 -1.60 12.47 4.91
N CYS A 167 -2.07 12.43 6.16
CA CYS A 167 -3.39 12.95 6.54
C CYS A 167 -3.58 14.40 6.10
N GLU A 168 -2.58 15.24 6.32
CA GLU A 168 -2.58 16.66 5.94
C GLU A 168 -2.83 16.85 4.44
N ALA A 169 -2.08 16.12 3.60
CA ALA A 169 -2.21 16.20 2.15
C ALA A 169 -3.62 15.80 1.68
N ILE A 170 -4.23 14.80 2.34
CA ILE A 170 -5.60 14.37 2.06
C ILE A 170 -6.58 15.48 2.44
N PHE A 171 -6.48 16.06 3.64
CA PHE A 171 -7.37 17.15 4.07
C PHE A 171 -7.27 18.38 3.17
N MET A 172 -6.07 18.76 2.73
CA MET A 172 -5.86 19.92 1.87
C MET A 172 -6.34 19.71 0.42
N SER A 173 -6.32 18.47 -0.07
CA SER A 173 -6.61 18.17 -1.48
C SER A 173 -8.02 17.63 -1.72
N MET A 174 -8.65 17.02 -0.72
CA MET A 174 -9.87 16.21 -0.90
C MET A 174 -11.06 16.97 -1.51
N GLU A 175 -11.20 18.27 -1.21
CA GLU A 175 -12.32 19.08 -1.70
C GLU A 175 -12.20 19.40 -3.19
N TYR A 176 -11.00 19.31 -3.74
CA TYR A 176 -10.68 19.72 -5.11
C TYR A 176 -10.63 18.55 -6.11
N VAL A 177 -10.62 17.29 -5.65
CA VAL A 177 -10.49 16.12 -6.53
C VAL A 177 -11.81 15.73 -7.18
N SER A 178 -12.82 15.37 -6.37
CA SER A 178 -14.16 15.05 -6.86
C SER A 178 -15.20 15.07 -5.75
N ARG A 179 -16.46 15.34 -6.12
CA ARG A 179 -17.58 15.29 -5.17
C ARG A 179 -17.75 13.91 -4.54
N ALA A 180 -17.52 12.83 -5.29
CA ALA A 180 -17.65 11.47 -4.78
C ALA A 180 -16.65 11.18 -3.66
N TRP A 181 -15.38 11.56 -3.86
CA TRP A 181 -14.32 11.34 -2.88
C TRP A 181 -14.56 12.18 -1.62
N MET A 182 -14.98 13.43 -1.80
CA MET A 182 -15.38 14.30 -0.69
C MET A 182 -16.48 13.66 0.15
N THR A 183 -17.53 13.12 -0.49
CA THR A 183 -18.63 12.43 0.20
C THR A 183 -18.14 11.20 0.95
N TRP A 184 -17.38 10.31 0.31
CA TRP A 184 -16.89 9.08 0.95
C TRP A 184 -16.01 9.38 2.15
N LEU A 185 -15.11 10.35 2.04
CA LEU A 185 -14.19 10.71 3.11
C LEU A 185 -14.88 11.47 4.26
N ALA A 186 -16.07 12.03 4.05
CA ALA A 186 -16.84 12.79 5.04
C ALA A 186 -17.90 11.95 5.77
N GLU A 187 -18.35 10.86 5.16
CA GLU A 187 -19.39 10.01 5.74
C GLU A 187 -18.79 9.00 6.73
N ALA A 188 -19.02 9.20 8.03
CA ALA A 188 -18.44 8.39 9.10
C ALA A 188 -18.67 6.87 8.92
N ALA A 189 -19.83 6.46 8.40
CA ALA A 189 -20.15 5.06 8.13
C ALA A 189 -19.24 4.43 7.07
N VAL A 190 -18.63 5.24 6.20
CA VAL A 190 -17.79 4.81 5.09
C VAL A 190 -16.31 4.97 5.44
N CYS A 191 -15.90 6.14 5.95
CA CYS A 191 -14.49 6.48 6.13
C CYS A 191 -13.90 6.19 7.50
N SER A 192 -14.70 5.77 8.50
CA SER A 192 -14.20 5.55 9.87
C SER A 192 -12.98 4.60 9.93
N PRO A 193 -13.01 3.41 9.30
CA PRO A 193 -11.85 2.51 9.29
C PRO A 193 -10.63 3.10 8.58
N PHE A 194 -10.87 3.90 7.54
CA PHE A 194 -9.81 4.57 6.78
C PHE A 194 -9.07 5.57 7.66
N TRP A 195 -9.79 6.49 8.31
CA TRP A 195 -9.17 7.51 9.15
C TRP A 195 -8.53 6.93 10.41
N LEU A 196 -9.12 5.89 11.01
CA LEU A 196 -8.48 5.15 12.10
C LEU A 196 -7.13 4.56 11.65
N GLY A 197 -7.06 3.96 10.45
CA GLY A 197 -5.82 3.43 9.88
C GLY A 197 -4.78 4.52 9.65
N CYS A 198 -5.19 5.69 9.17
CA CYS A 198 -4.30 6.84 9.01
C CYS A 198 -3.74 7.33 10.36
N VAL A 199 -4.59 7.47 11.39
CA VAL A 199 -4.18 7.86 12.75
C VAL A 199 -3.25 6.82 13.37
N GLN A 200 -3.53 5.53 13.21
CA GLN A 200 -2.65 4.45 13.68
C GLN A 200 -1.24 4.53 13.08
N ARG A 201 -1.16 4.88 11.80
CA ARG A 201 0.10 4.94 11.05
C ARG A 201 0.90 6.20 11.40
N GLU A 202 0.27 7.36 11.40
CA GLU A 202 0.96 8.66 11.50
C GLU A 202 1.04 9.18 12.94
N TYR A 203 0.02 8.89 13.76
CA TYR A 203 -0.13 9.45 15.10
C TYR A 203 -0.30 8.38 16.19
N PRO A 204 0.56 7.35 16.26
CA PRO A 204 0.40 6.23 17.21
C PRO A 204 0.48 6.68 18.68
N ALA A 205 1.20 7.77 18.98
CA ALA A 205 1.27 8.34 20.32
C ALA A 205 -0.06 8.98 20.75
N ALA A 206 -0.68 9.76 19.86
CA ALA A 206 -1.98 10.38 20.11
C ALA A 206 -3.07 9.32 20.26
N LEU A 207 -3.06 8.29 19.42
CA LEU A 207 -3.98 7.15 19.55
C LEU A 207 -3.81 6.43 20.88
N ARG A 208 -2.57 6.18 21.31
CA ARG A 208 -2.31 5.53 22.60
C ARG A 208 -2.83 6.39 23.76
N GLY A 209 -2.55 7.69 23.75
CA GLY A 209 -3.05 8.62 24.75
C GLY A 209 -4.58 8.60 24.83
N LEU A 210 -5.25 8.63 23.67
CA LEU A 210 -6.71 8.55 23.59
C LEU A 210 -7.26 7.23 24.19
N LEU A 211 -6.65 6.10 23.86
CA LEU A 211 -7.07 4.79 24.38
C LEU A 211 -6.78 4.63 25.89
N GLU A 212 -5.75 5.29 26.41
CA GLU A 212 -5.45 5.31 27.84
C GLU A 212 -6.45 6.17 28.62
N THR A 213 -6.94 7.27 28.05
CA THR A 213 -7.91 8.17 28.70
C THR A 213 -9.36 7.70 28.57
N GLU A 214 -9.75 7.25 27.38
CA GLU A 214 -11.15 6.96 27.02
C GLU A 214 -11.47 5.46 26.97
N GLY A 215 -10.42 4.62 26.99
CA GLY A 215 -10.55 3.18 26.90
C GLY A 215 -10.73 2.63 25.47
N PRO A 216 -10.79 1.31 25.31
CA PRO A 216 -10.84 0.65 24.00
C PRO A 216 -12.15 0.87 23.24
N GLU A 217 -13.24 1.22 23.93
CA GLU A 217 -14.54 1.53 23.32
C GLU A 217 -14.49 2.79 22.44
N ALA A 218 -13.48 3.65 22.62
CA ALA A 218 -13.23 4.79 21.74
C ALA A 218 -13.03 4.36 20.28
N LEU A 219 -12.47 3.16 20.03
CA LEU A 219 -12.29 2.59 18.68
C LEU A 219 -13.58 2.51 17.88
N LEU A 220 -14.71 2.30 18.54
CA LEU A 220 -16.01 2.06 17.91
C LEU A 220 -16.92 3.28 17.91
N THR A 221 -16.65 4.26 18.78
CA THR A 221 -17.59 5.34 19.09
C THR A 221 -17.14 6.70 18.56
N TYR A 222 -15.84 6.87 18.29
CA TYR A 222 -15.30 8.15 17.86
C TYR A 222 -15.48 8.39 16.36
N ASP A 223 -15.65 9.67 16.01
CA ASP A 223 -15.48 10.12 14.64
C ASP A 223 -14.00 10.25 14.30
N TRP A 224 -13.46 9.18 13.69
CA TRP A 224 -12.06 9.10 13.32
C TRP A 224 -11.60 10.18 12.34
N ARG A 225 -12.51 10.76 11.55
CA ARG A 225 -12.15 11.91 10.70
C ARG A 225 -11.78 13.12 11.55
N SER A 226 -12.60 13.44 12.55
CA SER A 226 -12.36 14.56 13.46
C SER A 226 -11.11 14.32 14.31
N VAL A 227 -10.88 13.08 14.76
CA VAL A 227 -9.64 12.71 15.47
C VAL A 227 -8.42 12.91 14.59
N ALA A 228 -8.45 12.42 13.33
CA ALA A 228 -7.36 12.63 12.39
C ALA A 228 -7.08 14.13 12.14
N MET A 229 -8.13 14.94 12.04
CA MET A 229 -8.01 16.39 11.88
C MET A 229 -7.35 17.06 13.09
N LEU A 230 -7.71 16.66 14.31
CA LEU A 230 -7.07 17.16 15.53
C LEU A 230 -5.60 16.77 15.59
N CYS A 231 -5.27 15.51 15.25
CA CYS A 231 -3.88 15.06 15.21
C CYS A 231 -3.03 15.86 14.21
N VAL A 232 -3.58 16.18 13.04
CA VAL A 232 -2.90 17.03 12.04
C VAL A 232 -2.73 18.46 12.55
N ALA A 233 -3.75 19.04 13.18
CA ALA A 233 -3.71 20.42 13.70
C ALA A 233 -2.74 20.59 14.88
N GLU A 234 -2.54 19.53 15.66
CA GLU A 234 -1.65 19.50 16.82
C GLU A 234 -0.23 19.02 16.48
N ASP A 235 0.01 18.57 15.24
CA ASP A 235 1.32 18.08 14.82
C ASP A 235 2.35 19.23 14.80
N PRO A 236 3.38 19.18 15.66
CA PRO A 236 4.39 20.24 15.72
C PRO A 236 5.22 20.35 14.43
N ASN A 237 5.25 19.30 13.59
CA ASN A 237 5.96 19.33 12.31
C ASN A 237 5.17 20.01 11.19
N VAL A 238 3.87 20.27 11.39
CA VAL A 238 3.00 20.95 10.41
C VAL A 238 3.03 22.47 10.61
N LYS A 239 3.70 22.97 11.66
CA LYS A 239 3.92 24.41 11.88
C LYS A 239 5.22 24.88 11.26
N ASP A 240 5.19 25.22 9.97
CA ASP A 240 6.20 26.10 9.39
C ASP A 240 5.65 27.53 9.23
N GLY A 241 6.20 28.46 10.02
CA GLY A 241 6.50 29.80 9.52
C GLY A 241 5.64 30.98 9.99
N ASP A 242 5.47 31.20 11.29
CA ASP A 242 5.32 32.56 11.88
C ASP A 242 5.26 32.49 13.42
N ASP A 243 6.42 32.48 14.09
CA ASP A 243 6.60 33.11 15.42
C ASP A 243 8.09 33.42 15.65
N GLU A 244 8.66 34.22 14.75
CA GLU A 244 9.89 34.96 15.02
C GLU A 244 9.50 36.21 15.84
N GLY A 245 9.48 36.08 17.18
CA GLY A 245 8.98 37.17 18.01
C GLY A 245 9.16 37.09 19.52
N ALA A 246 9.94 36.15 20.07
CA ALA A 246 10.28 36.19 21.50
C ALA A 246 11.62 36.93 21.70
N VAL A 247 11.51 38.25 21.91
CA VAL A 247 12.60 39.10 22.39
C VAL A 247 13.07 38.58 23.77
N PRO A 248 14.34 38.23 23.97
CA PRO A 248 14.85 37.96 25.30
C PRO A 248 15.04 39.29 26.05
N ASP A 249 14.25 39.48 27.11
CA ASP A 249 14.44 40.55 28.08
C ASP A 249 15.87 40.49 28.63
N THR A 250 16.65 41.51 28.29
CA THR A 250 17.96 41.75 28.87
C THR A 250 17.73 42.69 30.06
N GLU A 251 17.45 42.13 31.24
CA GLU A 251 17.52 42.91 32.47
C GLU A 251 19.00 43.11 32.84
N ALA A 252 19.46 44.34 32.62
CA ALA A 252 20.65 44.90 33.25
C ALA A 252 20.18 45.93 34.28
N GLU A 253 20.32 45.60 35.57
CA GLU A 253 20.85 46.46 36.64
C GLU A 253 21.05 45.67 37.94
#